data_AF-A0A6C0FAP6-F1
#
_entry.id   AF-A0A6C0FAP6-F1
#
_cell.length_a   1.000
_cell.length_b   1.000
_cell.length_c   1.000
_cell.angle_alpha   90.00
_cell.angle_beta   90.00
_cell.angle_gamma   90.00
#
_symmetry.space_group_name_H-M   'P 1'
#
loop_
_entity.id
_entity.type
_entity.pdbx_description
1 polymer ?
#
loop_
_entity_poly.entity_id
_entity_poly.type
_entity_poly.pdbx_seq_one_letter_code
_entity_poly.pdbx_strand_id
1 'polypeptide(L)'
;MADNLDAYLRELDQESSSLEYCPEKEKVCTYSGLEYLNKDEDLMQNIATTQFIHIVPYHINMHCTEPFLEIALIKTLEQDNKDQFTFISFPRVTIKNMKSDCKDITASMMSGYCNTDNINFSGFLNDNENLYIFYELKIQNNFSTGLFKITPVWFVTIDEIINKRSACNIQINESLSEFFMDFIDLTILKNENNESIETPSIFYTGTHHKNLKFHSIFAREKLENGIFGNNFYFTDYKNAVKEGGWSKNNESLEVHGKKITDEKSENGRFTRGGIIRYAVFLKNSKILFNNVNDSIDDANPDELTKRITDYFGNWANEYDSIFVGRPTLDNGNVFADGPLLSVKQYAQFLPLSYHYLNKATLGEIWDRHNNDYFIE
;
A
#
# COMPACT_ATOMS: atom_id res chain seq x y z
N MET A 1 40.07 25.72 -3.64
CA MET A 1 38.66 25.44 -4.04
C MET A 1 38.59 24.14 -4.85
N ALA A 2 39.56 23.85 -5.73
CA ALA A 2 39.71 22.54 -6.38
C ALA A 2 40.08 21.41 -5.40
N ASP A 3 40.94 21.67 -4.40
CA ASP A 3 41.41 20.63 -3.45
C ASP A 3 40.32 20.10 -2.50
N ASN A 4 39.25 20.87 -2.26
CA ASN A 4 38.10 20.42 -1.46
C ASN A 4 37.12 19.57 -2.26
N LEU A 5 37.12 19.71 -3.60
CA LEU A 5 36.26 18.90 -4.46
C LEU A 5 36.84 17.49 -4.61
N ASP A 6 38.17 17.38 -4.74
CA ASP A 6 38.85 16.08 -4.81
C ASP A 6 38.78 15.29 -3.49
N ALA A 7 38.76 15.96 -2.34
CA ALA A 7 38.55 15.31 -1.05
C ALA A 7 37.11 14.77 -0.92
N TYR A 8 36.11 15.57 -1.31
CA TYR A 8 34.69 15.19 -1.31
C TYR A 8 34.38 14.05 -2.30
N LEU A 9 35.00 14.07 -3.48
CA LEU A 9 34.84 13.00 -4.47
C LEU A 9 35.51 11.68 -4.02
N ARG A 10 36.61 11.74 -3.26
CA ARG A 10 37.24 10.54 -2.68
C ARG A 10 36.44 9.94 -1.51
N GLU A 11 35.73 10.76 -0.73
CA GLU A 11 34.78 10.27 0.29
C GLU A 11 33.59 9.55 -0.37
N LEU A 12 33.04 10.11 -1.46
CA LEU A 12 31.98 9.46 -2.25
C LEU A 12 32.45 8.15 -2.92
N ASP A 13 33.70 8.09 -3.39
CA ASP A 13 34.29 6.86 -3.94
C ASP A 13 34.53 5.80 -2.84
N GLN A 14 34.84 6.20 -1.60
CA GLN A 14 34.98 5.26 -0.49
C GLN A 14 33.62 4.74 0.00
N GLU A 15 32.58 5.56 0.06
CA GLU A 15 31.21 5.10 0.40
C GLU A 15 30.55 4.27 -0.70
N SER A 16 30.86 4.50 -1.97
CA SER A 16 30.35 3.69 -3.08
C SER A 16 31.06 2.33 -3.23
N SER A 17 32.29 2.20 -2.71
CA SER A 17 33.10 0.97 -2.82
C SER A 17 32.63 -0.20 -1.94
N SER A 18 31.65 0.00 -1.06
CA SER A 18 31.07 -1.06 -0.21
C SER A 18 29.69 -1.57 -0.67
N LEU A 19 29.16 -1.09 -1.79
CA LEU A 19 27.99 -1.70 -2.41
C LEU A 19 28.46 -2.90 -3.26
N GLU A 20 28.86 -3.98 -2.59
CA GLU A 20 28.97 -5.28 -3.24
C GLU A 20 27.60 -5.59 -3.85
N TYR A 21 27.55 -5.58 -5.19
CA TYR A 21 26.42 -6.09 -5.94
C TYR A 21 26.34 -7.60 -5.67
N CYS A 22 25.62 -7.97 -4.62
CA CYS A 22 25.15 -9.33 -4.43
C CYS A 22 24.09 -9.57 -5.51
N PRO A 23 24.32 -10.43 -6.52
CA PRO A 23 23.26 -10.81 -7.42
C PRO A 23 22.11 -11.35 -6.57
N GLU A 24 20.93 -10.71 -6.64
CA GLU A 24 19.77 -11.17 -5.88
C GLU A 24 19.52 -12.63 -6.25
N LYS A 25 19.61 -13.52 -5.25
CA LYS A 25 19.19 -14.92 -5.40
C LYS A 25 17.75 -14.89 -5.94
N GLU A 26 17.50 -15.65 -7.00
CA GLU A 26 16.17 -15.73 -7.59
C GLU A 26 15.16 -16.09 -6.48
N LYS A 27 14.17 -15.22 -6.26
CA LYS A 27 13.15 -15.40 -5.23
C LYS A 27 12.22 -16.51 -5.69
N VAL A 28 12.15 -17.60 -4.92
CA VAL A 28 11.25 -18.71 -5.18
C VAL A 28 10.12 -18.66 -4.16
N CYS A 29 8.88 -18.57 -4.66
CA CYS A 29 7.69 -18.68 -3.83
C CYS A 29 6.63 -19.56 -4.48
N THR A 30 5.80 -20.17 -3.65
CA THR A 30 4.64 -20.97 -4.06
C THR A 30 3.37 -20.34 -3.50
N TYR A 31 2.33 -20.24 -4.34
CA TYR A 31 1.01 -19.82 -3.92
C TYR A 31 0.18 -21.04 -3.51
N SER A 32 0.21 -21.37 -2.22
CA SER A 32 -0.35 -22.63 -1.70
C SER A 32 -1.84 -22.78 -1.94
N GLY A 33 -2.60 -21.69 -1.94
CA GLY A 33 -4.04 -21.71 -2.19
C GLY A 33 -4.44 -22.32 -3.54
N LEU A 34 -3.54 -22.30 -4.53
CA LEU A 34 -3.80 -22.86 -5.86
C LEU A 34 -3.95 -24.39 -5.87
N GLU A 35 -3.46 -25.08 -4.82
CA GLU A 35 -3.58 -26.54 -4.69
C GLU A 35 -5.02 -26.98 -4.43
N TYR A 36 -5.84 -26.10 -3.85
CA TYR A 36 -7.25 -26.36 -3.57
C TYR A 36 -8.19 -26.03 -4.73
N LEU A 37 -7.66 -25.42 -5.79
CA LEU A 37 -8.45 -25.06 -6.96
C LEU A 37 -8.64 -26.26 -7.89
N ASN A 38 -9.86 -26.42 -8.39
CA ASN A 38 -10.14 -27.40 -9.43
C ASN A 38 -9.57 -26.92 -10.77
N LYS A 39 -8.92 -27.83 -11.51
CA LYS A 39 -8.26 -27.54 -12.80
C LYS A 39 -8.93 -28.24 -13.99
N ASP A 40 -10.01 -28.98 -13.75
CA ASP A 40 -10.80 -29.67 -14.78
C ASP A 40 -11.68 -28.67 -15.55
N GLU A 41 -11.20 -28.26 -16.71
CA GLU A 41 -11.89 -27.29 -17.57
C GLU A 41 -13.23 -27.80 -18.10
N ASP A 42 -13.36 -29.12 -18.30
CA ASP A 42 -14.62 -29.73 -18.75
C ASP A 42 -15.66 -29.67 -17.64
N LEU A 43 -15.25 -29.91 -16.39
CA LEU A 43 -16.11 -29.72 -15.23
C LEU A 43 -16.57 -28.26 -15.13
N MET A 44 -15.65 -27.31 -15.31
CA MET A 44 -15.95 -25.87 -15.27
C MET A 44 -17.00 -25.46 -16.32
N GLN A 45 -16.93 -26.04 -17.52
CA GLN A 45 -17.86 -25.72 -18.62
C GLN A 45 -19.30 -26.22 -18.34
N ASN A 46 -19.42 -27.32 -17.60
CA ASN A 46 -20.69 -28.01 -17.29
C ASN A 46 -21.41 -27.48 -16.04
N ILE A 47 -20.91 -26.39 -15.45
CA ILE A 47 -21.49 -25.74 -14.29
C ILE A 47 -22.87 -25.13 -14.60
N ALA A 48 -23.79 -25.19 -13.62
CA ALA A 48 -25.17 -24.74 -13.74
C ALA A 48 -25.30 -23.27 -14.19
N THR A 49 -26.24 -23.01 -15.11
CA THR A 49 -26.45 -21.70 -15.73
C THR A 49 -27.02 -20.62 -14.79
N THR A 50 -27.48 -21.02 -13.60
CA THR A 50 -28.06 -20.13 -12.58
C THR A 50 -27.01 -19.48 -11.68
N GLN A 51 -25.76 -19.94 -11.72
CA GLN A 51 -24.70 -19.41 -10.86
C GLN A 51 -24.19 -18.03 -11.30
N PHE A 52 -23.62 -17.28 -10.36
CA PHE A 52 -22.81 -16.10 -10.67
C PHE A 52 -21.36 -16.51 -10.90
N ILE A 53 -20.71 -15.87 -11.87
CA ILE A 53 -19.28 -16.03 -12.13
C ILE A 53 -18.56 -14.83 -11.54
N HIS A 54 -17.49 -15.09 -10.80
CA HIS A 54 -16.53 -14.12 -10.32
C HIS A 54 -15.17 -14.41 -10.94
N ILE A 55 -14.59 -13.43 -11.61
CA ILE A 55 -13.20 -13.52 -12.08
C ILE A 55 -12.30 -12.96 -10.97
N VAL A 56 -11.25 -13.72 -10.63
CA VAL A 56 -10.25 -13.40 -9.60
C VAL A 56 -8.87 -13.33 -10.25
N PRO A 57 -8.52 -12.22 -10.93
CA PRO A 57 -7.18 -12.03 -11.42
C PRO A 57 -6.25 -11.67 -10.25
N TYR A 58 -5.09 -12.31 -10.19
CA TYR A 58 -4.09 -12.05 -9.17
C TYR A 58 -2.69 -11.91 -9.78
N HIS A 59 -1.83 -11.23 -9.06
CA HIS A 59 -0.43 -11.04 -9.39
C HIS A 59 0.42 -11.34 -8.15
N ILE A 60 1.54 -12.03 -8.34
CA ILE A 60 2.56 -12.18 -7.30
C ILE A 60 3.64 -11.15 -7.58
N ASN A 61 3.72 -10.13 -6.73
CA ASN A 61 4.68 -9.05 -6.87
C ASN A 61 6.04 -9.48 -6.32
N MET A 62 7.05 -9.55 -7.18
CA MET A 62 8.40 -10.04 -6.85
C MET A 62 9.41 -8.90 -6.60
N HIS A 63 8.97 -7.64 -6.63
CA HIS A 63 9.86 -6.47 -6.69
C HIS A 63 10.32 -5.92 -5.33
N CYS A 64 9.80 -6.44 -4.22
CA CYS A 64 10.27 -6.10 -2.87
C CYS A 64 11.14 -7.22 -2.29
N THR A 65 11.64 -7.09 -1.05
CA THR A 65 12.44 -8.14 -0.39
C THR A 65 11.72 -9.48 -0.38
N GLU A 66 10.44 -9.45 -0.05
CA GLU A 66 9.58 -10.63 0.00
C GLU A 66 8.47 -10.51 -1.06
N PRO A 67 8.10 -11.61 -1.73
CA PRO A 67 6.99 -11.61 -2.65
C PRO A 67 5.65 -11.52 -1.92
N PHE A 68 4.66 -10.88 -2.56
CA PHE A 68 3.33 -10.72 -1.97
C PHE A 68 2.21 -10.76 -3.01
N LEU A 69 1.00 -11.07 -2.54
CA LEU A 69 -0.20 -11.18 -3.38
C LEU A 69 -0.88 -9.83 -3.58
N GLU A 70 -1.21 -9.56 -4.83
CA GLU A 70 -2.07 -8.47 -5.25
C GLU A 70 -3.26 -9.02 -6.04
N ILE A 71 -4.47 -8.61 -5.67
CA ILE A 71 -5.71 -9.00 -6.33
C ILE A 71 -6.22 -7.83 -7.16
N ALA A 72 -6.56 -8.09 -8.43
CA ALA A 72 -7.15 -7.09 -9.29
C ALA A 72 -8.66 -7.00 -9.02
N LEU A 73 -9.10 -5.87 -8.48
CA LEU A 73 -10.50 -5.58 -8.17
C LEU A 73 -11.03 -4.46 -9.07
N ILE A 74 -12.33 -4.50 -9.37
CA ILE A 74 -13.00 -3.41 -10.08
C ILE A 74 -13.75 -2.51 -9.12
N LYS A 75 -13.87 -1.23 -9.49
CA LYS A 75 -14.80 -0.34 -8.80
C LYS A 75 -16.20 -0.48 -9.37
N THR A 76 -17.16 -0.64 -8.48
CA THR A 76 -18.58 -0.63 -8.79
C THR A 76 -19.28 0.42 -7.93
N LEU A 77 -20.38 0.95 -8.46
CA LEU A 77 -21.30 1.80 -7.70
C LEU A 77 -22.33 0.89 -7.06
N GLU A 78 -22.45 0.95 -5.73
CA GLU A 78 -23.53 0.26 -5.03
C GLU A 78 -24.82 1.11 -4.99
N GLN A 79 -25.90 0.56 -4.41
CA GLN A 79 -27.22 1.19 -4.36
C GLN A 79 -27.20 2.60 -3.71
N ASP A 80 -26.21 2.87 -2.86
CA ASP A 80 -26.02 4.17 -2.19
C ASP A 80 -25.08 5.15 -2.93
N ASN A 81 -24.72 4.87 -4.19
CA ASN A 81 -23.80 5.67 -5.02
C ASN A 81 -22.40 5.86 -4.42
N LYS A 82 -21.96 4.95 -3.54
CA LYS A 82 -20.58 4.92 -3.06
C LYS A 82 -19.78 3.94 -3.89
N ASP A 83 -18.57 4.37 -4.26
CA ASP A 83 -17.61 3.49 -4.92
C ASP A 83 -17.17 2.41 -3.93
N GLN A 84 -17.15 1.17 -4.41
CA GLN A 84 -16.59 0.05 -3.68
C GLN A 84 -15.81 -0.88 -4.62
N PHE A 85 -14.85 -1.60 -4.06
CA PHE A 85 -14.15 -2.65 -4.78
C PHE A 85 -14.93 -3.97 -4.69
N THR A 86 -15.09 -4.64 -5.84
CA THR A 86 -15.71 -5.97 -5.97
C THR A 86 -14.90 -6.84 -6.92
N PHE A 87 -15.16 -8.15 -6.91
CA PHE A 87 -14.78 -9.00 -8.04
C PHE A 87 -15.51 -8.55 -9.31
N ILE A 88 -14.93 -8.90 -10.44
CA ILE A 88 -15.61 -8.83 -11.73
C ILE A 88 -16.65 -9.93 -11.75
N SER A 89 -17.93 -9.56 -11.72
CA SER A 89 -19.00 -10.52 -11.48
C SER A 89 -20.11 -10.40 -12.52
N PHE A 90 -20.60 -11.53 -13.04
CA PHE A 90 -21.71 -11.57 -13.98
C PHE A 90 -22.47 -12.91 -13.95
N PRO A 91 -23.76 -12.93 -14.33
CA PRO A 91 -24.55 -14.17 -14.37
C PRO A 91 -24.00 -15.17 -15.40
N ARG A 92 -23.91 -16.47 -15.06
CA ARG A 92 -23.41 -17.53 -15.96
C ARG A 92 -24.10 -17.59 -17.33
N VAL A 93 -25.39 -17.27 -17.38
CA VAL A 93 -26.22 -17.26 -18.61
C VAL A 93 -25.64 -16.36 -19.72
N THR A 94 -24.79 -15.38 -19.38
CA THR A 94 -24.17 -14.48 -20.37
C THR A 94 -22.99 -15.11 -21.10
N ILE A 95 -22.46 -16.23 -20.61
CA ILE A 95 -21.24 -16.86 -21.10
C ILE A 95 -21.55 -18.09 -21.95
N LYS A 96 -20.89 -18.24 -23.09
CA LYS A 96 -21.03 -19.42 -23.95
C LYS A 96 -19.90 -20.40 -23.72
N ASN A 97 -18.67 -19.90 -23.73
CA ASN A 97 -17.46 -20.67 -23.48
C ASN A 97 -16.75 -20.06 -22.27
N MET A 98 -16.78 -20.79 -21.15
CA MET A 98 -16.30 -20.26 -19.88
C MET A 98 -14.85 -19.82 -19.96
N LYS A 99 -14.01 -20.66 -20.56
CA LYS A 99 -12.57 -20.43 -20.62
C LYS A 99 -12.22 -19.25 -21.51
N SER A 100 -12.70 -19.23 -22.76
CA SER A 100 -12.37 -18.14 -23.67
C SER A 100 -13.00 -16.83 -23.23
N ASP A 101 -14.29 -16.84 -22.90
CA ASP A 101 -15.03 -15.60 -22.62
C ASP A 101 -14.51 -14.94 -21.33
N CYS A 102 -14.23 -15.72 -20.27
CA CYS A 102 -13.67 -15.15 -19.03
C CYS A 102 -12.23 -14.69 -19.22
N LYS A 103 -11.42 -15.40 -20.02
CA LYS A 103 -10.06 -14.94 -20.35
C LYS A 103 -10.10 -13.64 -21.17
N ASP A 104 -11.01 -13.51 -22.13
CA ASP A 104 -11.16 -12.31 -22.95
C ASP A 104 -11.65 -11.10 -22.12
N ILE A 105 -12.58 -11.32 -21.18
CA ILE A 105 -13.01 -10.31 -20.21
C ILE A 105 -11.81 -9.84 -19.37
N THR A 106 -11.02 -10.79 -18.84
CA THR A 106 -9.81 -10.50 -18.07
C THR A 106 -8.81 -9.70 -18.91
N ALA A 107 -8.54 -10.15 -20.14
CA ALA A 107 -7.65 -9.48 -21.08
C ALA A 107 -8.06 -8.04 -21.39
N SER A 108 -9.35 -7.81 -21.65
CA SER A 108 -9.90 -6.48 -21.91
C SER A 108 -9.64 -5.53 -20.73
N MET A 109 -9.90 -6.00 -19.51
CA MET A 109 -9.72 -5.22 -18.28
C MET A 109 -8.24 -4.97 -17.93
N MET A 110 -7.36 -5.94 -18.23
CA MET A 110 -5.93 -5.87 -17.93
C MET A 110 -5.07 -5.34 -19.08
N SER A 111 -5.68 -4.85 -20.16
CA SER A 111 -4.99 -4.42 -21.39
C SER A 111 -3.93 -3.31 -21.19
N GLY A 112 -4.02 -2.52 -20.12
CA GLY A 112 -3.01 -1.52 -19.73
C GLY A 112 -1.87 -2.05 -18.86
N TYR A 113 -1.96 -3.29 -18.37
CA TYR A 113 -1.06 -3.86 -17.36
C TYR A 113 -0.24 -5.05 -17.90
N CYS A 114 -0.85 -5.92 -18.70
CA CYS A 114 -0.18 -7.08 -19.27
C CYS A 114 -0.78 -7.52 -20.60
N ASN A 115 0.01 -8.24 -21.40
CA ASN A 115 -0.46 -8.85 -22.65
C ASN A 115 -1.35 -10.07 -22.36
N THR A 116 -2.22 -10.43 -23.29
CA THR A 116 -3.13 -11.58 -23.18
C THR A 116 -2.42 -12.92 -22.96
N ASP A 117 -1.20 -13.05 -23.48
CA ASP A 117 -0.35 -14.24 -23.32
C ASP A 117 0.22 -14.37 -21.91
N ASN A 118 0.18 -13.29 -21.13
CA ASN A 118 0.62 -13.25 -19.73
C ASN A 118 -0.52 -13.56 -18.74
N ILE A 119 -1.68 -14.00 -19.24
CA ILE A 119 -2.86 -14.35 -18.43
C ILE A 119 -3.02 -15.87 -18.44
N ASN A 120 -2.73 -16.50 -17.30
CA ASN A 120 -2.75 -17.95 -17.15
C ASN A 120 -3.92 -18.38 -16.25
N PHE A 121 -4.72 -19.32 -16.74
CA PHE A 121 -5.74 -19.95 -15.92
C PHE A 121 -5.09 -20.76 -14.79
N SER A 122 -5.48 -20.51 -13.54
CA SER A 122 -4.90 -21.16 -12.36
C SER A 122 -5.82 -22.23 -11.75
N GLY A 123 -7.11 -22.17 -12.06
CA GLY A 123 -8.13 -23.07 -11.54
C GLY A 123 -9.41 -22.33 -11.16
N PHE A 124 -10.37 -23.04 -10.58
CA PHE A 124 -11.63 -22.48 -10.11
C PHE A 124 -12.09 -23.08 -8.78
N LEU A 125 -12.97 -22.35 -8.10
CA LEU A 125 -13.68 -22.75 -6.89
C LEU A 125 -15.18 -22.59 -7.10
N ASN A 126 -15.98 -23.56 -6.65
CA ASN A 126 -17.43 -23.58 -6.83
C ASN A 126 -18.10 -23.87 -5.49
N ASP A 127 -18.99 -22.98 -5.04
CA ASP A 127 -19.73 -23.09 -3.77
C ASP A 127 -21.24 -23.38 -3.96
N ASN A 128 -21.63 -23.87 -5.14
CA ASN A 128 -23.00 -24.11 -5.64
C ASN A 128 -23.77 -22.88 -6.12
N GLU A 129 -23.51 -21.68 -5.59
CA GLU A 129 -24.17 -20.44 -6.05
C GLU A 129 -23.24 -19.58 -6.90
N ASN A 130 -21.96 -19.66 -6.62
CA ASN A 130 -20.90 -18.85 -7.19
C ASN A 130 -19.78 -19.73 -7.77
N LEU A 131 -19.23 -19.27 -8.88
CA LEU A 131 -18.07 -19.82 -9.54
C LEU A 131 -16.95 -18.78 -9.55
N TYR A 132 -15.88 -19.02 -8.80
CA TYR A 132 -14.70 -18.17 -8.75
C TYR A 132 -13.62 -18.72 -9.68
N ILE A 133 -13.20 -17.92 -10.67
CA ILE A 133 -12.25 -18.33 -11.70
C ILE A 133 -10.95 -17.54 -11.53
N PHE A 134 -9.85 -18.23 -11.30
CA PHE A 134 -8.57 -17.62 -10.96
C PHE A 134 -7.67 -17.49 -12.20
N TYR A 135 -7.11 -16.30 -12.38
CA TYR A 135 -6.13 -16.02 -13.42
C TYR A 135 -4.86 -15.40 -12.83
N GLU A 136 -3.72 -16.04 -13.06
CA GLU A 136 -2.41 -15.47 -12.77
C GLU A 136 -2.06 -14.44 -13.84
N LEU A 137 -1.61 -13.26 -13.40
CA LEU A 137 -1.13 -12.18 -14.24
C LEU A 137 0.39 -12.05 -14.14
N LYS A 138 1.08 -12.30 -15.25
CA LYS A 138 2.53 -12.08 -15.38
C LYS A 138 2.81 -10.64 -15.82
N ILE A 139 2.89 -9.74 -14.84
CA ILE A 139 3.15 -8.31 -15.05
C ILE A 139 4.66 -8.10 -15.10
N GLN A 140 5.15 -7.45 -16.16
CA GLN A 140 6.59 -7.26 -16.39
C GLN A 140 7.11 -5.89 -15.89
N ASN A 141 6.21 -4.92 -15.68
CA ASN A 141 6.58 -3.54 -15.33
C ASN A 141 5.73 -3.05 -14.14
N ASN A 142 6.27 -3.17 -12.92
CA ASN A 142 5.65 -2.63 -11.70
C ASN A 142 6.16 -1.22 -11.36
N PHE A 143 6.20 -0.32 -12.34
CA PHE A 143 6.38 1.09 -12.00
C PHE A 143 5.14 1.57 -11.26
N SER A 144 5.32 2.32 -10.16
CA SER A 144 4.22 2.99 -9.48
C SER A 144 3.40 3.77 -10.52
N THR A 145 2.20 3.32 -10.83
CA THR A 145 1.36 4.03 -11.79
C THR A 145 0.62 5.14 -11.07
N GLY A 146 0.46 6.27 -11.76
CA GLY A 146 -0.49 7.29 -11.32
C GLY A 146 -1.88 6.71 -11.48
N LEU A 147 -2.50 6.32 -10.36
CA LEU A 147 -3.84 5.76 -10.34
C LEU A 147 -4.82 6.86 -9.97
N PHE A 148 -5.85 7.01 -10.79
CA PHE A 148 -6.92 7.97 -10.57
C PHE A 148 -8.15 7.28 -10.00
N LYS A 149 -9.03 8.04 -9.36
CA LYS A 149 -10.34 7.57 -8.90
C LYS A 149 -11.19 7.04 -10.06
N ILE A 150 -10.94 7.46 -11.29
CA ILE A 150 -11.63 6.90 -12.47
C ILE A 150 -11.04 5.58 -12.99
N THR A 151 -9.81 5.20 -12.58
CA THR A 151 -9.17 3.98 -13.07
C THR A 151 -9.99 2.75 -12.67
N PRO A 152 -10.51 1.93 -13.59
CA PRO A 152 -11.55 0.95 -13.29
C PRO A 152 -11.05 -0.26 -12.48
N VAL A 153 -9.80 -0.67 -12.70
CA VAL A 153 -9.17 -1.84 -12.08
C VAL A 153 -8.01 -1.42 -11.20
N TRP A 154 -7.97 -1.93 -9.97
CA TRP A 154 -6.93 -1.66 -8.99
C TRP A 154 -6.35 -2.95 -8.45
N PHE A 155 -5.03 -2.97 -8.31
CA PHE A 155 -4.34 -3.98 -7.51
C PHE A 155 -4.45 -3.62 -6.03
N VAL A 156 -5.02 -4.54 -5.26
CA VAL A 156 -5.28 -4.39 -3.83
C VAL A 156 -4.62 -5.56 -3.12
N THR A 157 -3.97 -5.30 -2.00
CA THR A 157 -3.29 -6.33 -1.21
C THR A 157 -4.24 -7.09 -0.29
N ILE A 158 -3.83 -8.26 0.17
CA ILE A 158 -4.57 -9.03 1.18
C ILE A 158 -4.79 -8.23 2.48
N ASP A 159 -3.81 -7.41 2.90
CA ASP A 159 -3.96 -6.53 4.06
C ASP A 159 -5.07 -5.51 3.86
N GLU A 160 -5.14 -4.89 2.67
CA GLU A 160 -6.23 -3.98 2.34
C GLU A 160 -7.59 -4.70 2.36
N ILE A 161 -7.67 -5.91 1.81
CA ILE A 161 -8.92 -6.71 1.74
C ILE A 161 -9.39 -7.11 3.12
N ILE A 162 -8.58 -7.81 3.90
CA ILE A 162 -9.03 -8.45 5.15
C ILE A 162 -8.96 -7.50 6.33
N ASN A 163 -7.83 -6.82 6.52
CA ASN A 163 -7.56 -6.04 7.74
C ASN A 163 -8.15 -4.64 7.64
N LYS A 164 -7.92 -3.95 6.51
CA LYS A 164 -8.35 -2.56 6.35
C LYS A 164 -9.75 -2.41 5.75
N ARG A 165 -10.20 -3.43 5.01
CA ARG A 165 -11.46 -3.45 4.25
C ARG A 165 -11.66 -2.21 3.37
N SER A 166 -10.56 -1.62 2.92
CA SER A 166 -10.55 -0.40 2.14
C SER A 166 -9.16 -0.15 1.52
N ALA A 167 -9.15 0.52 0.37
CA ALA A 167 -7.94 0.99 -0.28
C ALA A 167 -8.14 2.45 -0.71
N CYS A 168 -7.25 3.36 -0.26
CA CYS A 168 -7.34 4.80 -0.52
C CYS A 168 -8.73 5.40 -0.21
N ASN A 169 -9.32 5.00 0.93
CA ASN A 169 -10.65 5.42 1.40
C ASN A 169 -11.82 5.03 0.48
N ILE A 170 -11.61 4.06 -0.41
CA ILE A 170 -12.67 3.35 -1.15
C ILE A 170 -12.89 2.02 -0.43
N GLN A 171 -14.14 1.71 -0.10
CA GLN A 171 -14.50 0.50 0.66
C GLN A 171 -14.30 -0.76 -0.18
N ILE A 172 -13.90 -1.85 0.45
CA ILE A 172 -13.91 -3.18 -0.14
C ILE A 172 -15.22 -3.84 0.26
N ASN A 173 -15.95 -4.39 -0.71
CA ASN A 173 -17.22 -5.05 -0.44
C ASN A 173 -17.02 -6.18 0.59
N GLU A 174 -17.91 -6.27 1.58
CA GLU A 174 -17.75 -7.20 2.70
C GLU A 174 -17.63 -8.66 2.21
N SER A 175 -18.37 -9.04 1.15
CA SER A 175 -18.33 -10.39 0.59
C SER A 175 -16.94 -10.79 0.07
N LEU A 176 -16.10 -9.84 -0.36
CA LEU A 176 -14.70 -10.11 -0.70
C LEU A 176 -13.89 -10.49 0.53
N SER A 177 -14.09 -9.75 1.62
CA SER A 177 -13.35 -9.98 2.86
C SER A 177 -13.74 -11.32 3.46
N GLU A 178 -15.05 -11.60 3.49
CA GLU A 178 -15.61 -12.89 3.94
C GLU A 178 -15.08 -14.04 3.09
N PHE A 179 -15.08 -13.90 1.75
CA PHE A 179 -14.51 -14.91 0.84
C PHE A 179 -13.06 -15.27 1.19
N PHE A 180 -12.18 -14.29 1.36
CA PHE A 180 -10.78 -14.57 1.68
C PHE A 180 -10.56 -15.04 3.13
N MET A 181 -11.46 -14.71 4.06
CA MET A 181 -11.44 -15.27 5.42
C MET A 181 -11.88 -16.74 5.43
N ASP A 182 -12.88 -17.10 4.63
CA ASP A 182 -13.38 -18.48 4.49
C ASP A 182 -12.37 -19.36 3.74
N PHE A 183 -11.62 -18.79 2.80
CA PHE A 183 -10.57 -19.46 2.03
C PHE A 183 -9.19 -18.89 2.34
N ILE A 184 -8.80 -18.88 3.62
CA ILE A 184 -7.56 -18.24 4.09
C ILE A 184 -6.28 -18.75 3.38
N ASP A 185 -6.26 -20.00 2.90
CA ASP A 185 -5.13 -20.54 2.15
C ASP A 185 -4.88 -19.80 0.81
N LEU A 186 -5.90 -19.12 0.26
CA LEU A 186 -5.78 -18.21 -0.90
C LEU A 186 -5.13 -16.87 -0.55
N THR A 187 -4.73 -16.66 0.70
CA THR A 187 -4.13 -15.39 1.16
C THR A 187 -2.65 -15.52 1.48
N ILE A 188 -2.10 -16.74 1.39
CA ILE A 188 -0.79 -17.11 1.88
C ILE A 188 0.13 -17.47 0.72
N LEU A 189 1.31 -16.86 0.70
CA LEU A 189 2.46 -17.32 -0.08
C LEU A 189 3.41 -18.09 0.83
N LYS A 190 4.14 -19.05 0.25
CA LYS A 190 5.18 -19.80 0.97
C LYS A 190 6.52 -19.73 0.26
N ASN A 191 7.60 -19.78 1.03
CA ASN A 191 8.97 -19.78 0.52
C ASN A 191 9.43 -21.20 0.13
N GLU A 192 10.69 -21.33 -0.31
CA GLU A 192 11.31 -22.61 -0.67
C GLU A 192 11.34 -23.65 0.47
N ASN A 193 11.22 -23.20 1.73
CA ASN A 193 11.16 -24.06 2.92
C ASN A 193 9.73 -24.39 3.36
N ASN A 194 8.71 -24.02 2.56
CA ASN A 194 7.28 -24.18 2.89
C ASN A 194 6.85 -23.37 4.12
N GLU A 195 7.59 -22.30 4.47
CA GLU A 195 7.23 -21.35 5.51
C GLU A 195 6.41 -20.21 4.91
N SER A 196 5.42 -19.70 5.64
CA SER A 196 4.60 -18.57 5.19
C SER A 196 5.46 -17.30 5.05
N ILE A 197 5.32 -16.65 3.91
CA ILE A 197 5.92 -15.34 3.64
C ILE A 197 5.02 -14.27 4.26
N GLU A 198 5.64 -13.26 4.87
CA GLU A 198 4.92 -12.13 5.45
C GLU A 198 4.06 -11.41 4.40
N THR A 199 2.78 -11.20 4.70
CA THR A 199 1.93 -10.29 3.92
C THR A 199 2.23 -8.86 4.34
N PRO A 200 2.61 -7.96 3.41
CA PRO A 200 2.93 -6.58 3.77
C PRO A 200 1.70 -5.85 4.27
N SER A 201 1.89 -4.99 5.27
CA SER A 201 0.88 -4.02 5.67
C SER A 201 0.94 -2.80 4.77
N ILE A 202 -0.21 -2.21 4.46
CA ILE A 202 -0.25 -0.99 3.67
C ILE A 202 -0.02 0.23 4.54
N PHE A 203 0.82 1.15 4.09
CA PHE A 203 0.93 2.47 4.69
C PHE A 203 1.04 3.55 3.62
N TYR A 204 0.96 4.80 4.06
CA TYR A 204 0.93 5.95 3.17
C TYR A 204 1.93 7.01 3.59
N THR A 205 2.29 7.85 2.63
CA THR A 205 2.91 9.15 2.88
C THR A 205 2.19 10.19 2.03
N GLY A 206 2.16 11.43 2.49
CA GLY A 206 1.68 12.56 1.71
C GLY A 206 2.81 13.49 1.30
N THR A 207 2.65 14.13 0.16
CA THR A 207 3.57 15.18 -0.28
C THR A 207 2.92 16.14 -1.27
N HIS A 208 3.55 17.30 -1.45
CA HIS A 208 3.22 18.20 -2.53
C HIS A 208 3.47 17.55 -3.92
N HIS A 209 2.64 17.91 -4.91
CA HIS A 209 2.56 17.21 -6.20
C HIS A 209 3.88 17.13 -6.99
N LYS A 210 4.79 18.09 -6.79
CA LYS A 210 6.09 18.12 -7.46
C LYS A 210 6.98 16.94 -7.08
N ASN A 211 6.85 16.44 -5.84
CA ASN A 211 7.67 15.34 -5.35
C ASN A 211 6.96 13.99 -5.50
N LEU A 212 5.65 13.99 -5.81
CA LEU A 212 4.81 12.80 -5.77
C LEU A 212 5.32 11.70 -6.71
N LYS A 213 5.59 12.04 -7.98
CA LYS A 213 6.13 11.10 -8.98
C LYS A 213 7.56 10.67 -8.67
N PHE A 214 8.36 11.57 -8.09
CA PHE A 214 9.73 11.26 -7.71
C PHE A 214 9.73 10.22 -6.58
N HIS A 215 9.00 10.49 -5.50
CA HIS A 215 8.85 9.58 -4.37
C HIS A 215 8.09 8.29 -4.70
N SER A 216 7.30 8.25 -5.78
CA SER A 216 6.66 7.01 -6.19
C SER A 216 7.63 6.06 -6.89
N ILE A 217 8.71 6.59 -7.49
CA ILE A 217 9.75 5.82 -8.18
C ILE A 217 10.89 5.47 -7.21
N PHE A 218 11.36 6.47 -6.46
CA PHE A 218 12.54 6.36 -5.60
C PHE A 218 12.20 6.19 -4.11
N ALA A 219 10.91 6.05 -3.80
CA ALA A 219 10.38 6.09 -2.44
C ALA A 219 10.72 7.40 -1.68
N ARG A 220 10.40 7.44 -0.39
CA ARG A 220 10.69 8.56 0.49
C ARG A 220 12.10 8.43 1.05
N GLU A 221 12.78 9.55 1.23
CA GLU A 221 14.06 9.63 1.95
C GLU A 221 13.87 9.37 3.46
N LYS A 222 14.97 9.05 4.16
CA LYS A 222 14.95 8.97 5.62
C LYS A 222 14.60 10.34 6.21
N LEU A 223 13.76 10.35 7.23
CA LEU A 223 13.51 11.56 8.01
C LEU A 223 14.60 11.70 9.06
N GLU A 224 15.36 12.78 8.99
CA GLU A 224 16.30 13.15 10.05
C GLU A 224 15.57 13.68 11.28
N ASN A 225 16.04 13.31 12.46
CA ASN A 225 15.52 13.76 13.76
C ASN A 225 14.03 13.44 13.97
N GLY A 226 13.54 12.35 13.38
CA GLY A 226 12.21 11.83 13.66
C GLY A 226 12.13 11.24 15.08
N ILE A 227 10.91 11.04 15.59
CA ILE A 227 10.70 10.55 16.95
C ILE A 227 11.25 9.14 17.22
N PHE A 228 11.63 8.42 16.17
CA PHE A 228 12.25 7.10 16.19
C PHE A 228 13.64 7.11 15.55
N GLY A 229 14.32 8.25 15.55
CA GLY A 229 15.63 8.46 14.92
C GLY A 229 15.58 8.57 13.40
N ASN A 230 16.74 8.41 12.76
CA ASN A 230 16.95 8.66 11.33
C ASN A 230 16.53 7.45 10.46
N ASN A 231 15.24 7.34 10.17
CA ASN A 231 14.64 6.17 9.52
C ASN A 231 13.57 6.54 8.48
N PHE A 232 12.97 5.56 7.82
CA PHE A 232 11.85 5.78 6.88
C PHE A 232 10.54 5.81 7.65
N TYR A 233 9.66 6.78 7.37
CA TYR A 233 8.41 6.99 8.12
C TYR A 233 7.18 6.91 7.24
N PHE A 234 6.17 6.23 7.76
CA PHE A 234 4.88 6.01 7.12
C PHE A 234 3.74 6.20 8.11
N THR A 235 2.56 6.45 7.59
CA THR A 235 1.37 6.75 8.37
C THR A 235 0.12 6.16 7.73
N ASP A 236 -1.04 6.28 8.37
CA ASP A 236 -2.31 5.94 7.76
C ASP A 236 -2.76 6.92 6.65
N TYR A 237 -3.82 6.54 5.94
CA TYR A 237 -4.38 7.34 4.85
C TYR A 237 -4.73 8.77 5.29
N LYS A 238 -5.34 8.94 6.47
CA LYS A 238 -5.83 10.24 6.95
C LYS A 238 -4.71 11.23 7.23
N ASN A 239 -3.62 10.76 7.84
CA ASN A 239 -2.43 11.57 8.07
C ASN A 239 -1.65 11.79 6.77
N ALA A 240 -1.60 10.83 5.86
CA ALA A 240 -1.02 11.06 4.54
C ALA A 240 -1.81 12.12 3.74
N VAL A 241 -3.14 12.14 3.85
CA VAL A 241 -3.97 13.24 3.32
C VAL A 241 -3.58 14.58 3.95
N LYS A 242 -3.32 14.62 5.27
CA LYS A 242 -2.80 15.83 5.95
C LYS A 242 -1.48 16.27 5.33
N GLU A 243 -0.49 15.37 5.27
CA GLU A 243 0.85 15.62 4.72
C GLU A 243 0.81 16.09 3.24
N GLY A 244 -0.11 15.53 2.46
CA GLY A 244 -0.28 15.84 1.04
C GLY A 244 -1.22 17.02 0.77
N GLY A 245 -2.01 17.45 1.75
CA GLY A 245 -3.04 18.47 1.60
C GLY A 245 -2.71 19.81 2.24
N TRP A 246 -1.88 19.84 3.29
CA TRP A 246 -1.55 21.03 4.06
C TRP A 246 -0.06 21.07 4.42
N SER A 247 0.47 22.28 4.66
CA SER A 247 1.81 22.48 5.19
C SER A 247 1.89 22.06 6.67
N LYS A 248 3.09 21.65 7.13
CA LYS A 248 3.30 21.10 8.49
C LYS A 248 2.80 22.04 9.60
N ASN A 249 2.97 23.34 9.44
CA ASN A 249 2.59 24.35 10.43
C ASN A 249 1.26 25.04 10.11
N ASN A 250 0.53 24.58 9.09
CA ASN A 250 -0.64 25.28 8.53
C ASN A 250 -0.32 26.72 8.10
N GLU A 251 0.90 26.96 7.65
CA GLU A 251 1.38 28.26 7.18
C GLU A 251 1.47 28.30 5.64
N SER A 252 1.38 29.51 5.08
CA SER A 252 1.60 29.72 3.66
C SER A 252 3.05 29.40 3.28
N LEU A 253 3.26 28.57 2.26
CA LEU A 253 4.59 28.19 1.80
C LEU A 253 4.89 28.70 0.39
N GLU A 254 6.12 29.16 0.21
CA GLU A 254 6.68 29.63 -1.06
C GLU A 254 7.97 28.88 -1.37
N VAL A 255 8.09 28.37 -2.59
CA VAL A 255 9.28 27.63 -3.04
C VAL A 255 9.77 28.27 -4.34
N HIS A 256 10.98 28.83 -4.31
CA HIS A 256 11.61 29.55 -5.43
C HIS A 256 10.73 30.68 -6.02
N GLY A 257 10.21 31.58 -5.19
CA GLY A 257 9.40 32.70 -5.70
C GLY A 257 7.94 32.34 -5.99
N LYS A 258 7.54 31.07 -5.83
CA LYS A 258 6.21 30.58 -6.20
C LYS A 258 5.48 30.02 -5.00
N LYS A 259 4.36 30.64 -4.64
CA LYS A 259 3.45 30.15 -3.60
C LYS A 259 2.89 28.79 -4.00
N ILE A 260 3.03 27.80 -3.11
CA ILE A 260 2.55 26.43 -3.32
C ILE A 260 1.29 26.10 -2.51
N THR A 261 0.94 26.97 -1.56
CA THR A 261 -0.33 26.95 -0.82
C THR A 261 -1.37 27.85 -1.48
N ASP A 262 -2.65 27.57 -1.24
CA ASP A 262 -3.76 28.35 -1.77
C ASP A 262 -3.66 29.80 -1.27
N GLU A 263 -3.84 30.77 -2.17
CA GLU A 263 -3.81 32.19 -1.82
C GLU A 263 -4.89 32.56 -0.81
N LYS A 264 -6.02 31.84 -0.88
CA LYS A 264 -7.18 32.06 -0.02
C LYS A 264 -7.13 31.29 1.30
N SER A 265 -6.17 30.38 1.47
CA SER A 265 -6.09 29.56 2.67
C SER A 265 -5.00 30.10 3.59
N GLU A 266 -5.43 30.69 4.72
CA GLU A 266 -4.52 31.08 5.80
C GLU A 266 -3.93 29.86 6.52
N ASN A 267 -4.50 28.68 6.31
CA ASN A 267 -4.14 27.42 6.99
C ASN A 267 -3.18 26.54 6.19
N GLY A 268 -2.47 27.10 5.20
CA GLY A 268 -1.41 26.38 4.51
C GLY A 268 -1.86 25.21 3.62
N ARG A 269 -3.14 25.16 3.21
CA ARG A 269 -3.63 24.14 2.26
C ARG A 269 -2.87 24.24 0.93
N PHE A 270 -2.36 23.13 0.42
CA PHE A 270 -1.64 23.08 -0.85
C PHE A 270 -2.56 23.35 -2.05
N THR A 271 -1.99 23.97 -3.09
CA THR A 271 -2.65 24.14 -4.38
C THR A 271 -2.90 22.80 -5.07
N ARG A 272 -1.94 21.87 -4.92
CA ARG A 272 -2.04 20.47 -5.36
C ARG A 272 -1.04 19.61 -4.60
N GLY A 273 -1.51 18.47 -4.11
CA GLY A 273 -0.67 17.44 -3.54
C GLY A 273 -1.29 16.07 -3.70
N GLY A 274 -0.69 15.09 -3.06
CA GLY A 274 -1.03 13.69 -3.26
C GLY A 274 -0.51 12.80 -2.16
N ILE A 275 -0.88 11.54 -2.27
CA ILE A 275 -0.44 10.46 -1.40
C ILE A 275 0.24 9.36 -2.20
N ILE A 276 1.09 8.61 -1.54
CA ILE A 276 1.76 7.44 -2.09
C ILE A 276 1.41 6.27 -1.18
N ARG A 277 0.96 5.18 -1.79
CA ARG A 277 0.61 3.93 -1.14
C ARG A 277 1.82 3.00 -1.18
N TYR A 278 2.18 2.42 -0.04
CA TYR A 278 3.32 1.52 0.11
C TYR A 278 2.87 0.18 0.65
N ALA A 279 3.42 -0.91 0.10
CA ALA A 279 3.52 -2.18 0.79
C ALA A 279 4.72 -2.09 1.74
N VAL A 280 4.52 -2.39 3.03
CA VAL A 280 5.56 -2.33 4.06
C VAL A 280 5.63 -3.64 4.83
N PHE A 281 6.82 -4.25 4.86
CA PHE A 281 7.16 -5.46 5.59
C PHE A 281 7.70 -5.09 6.97
N LEU A 282 6.93 -5.41 7.99
CA LEU A 282 7.17 -5.00 9.36
C LEU A 282 8.22 -5.87 10.03
N LYS A 283 8.26 -7.17 9.68
CA LYS A 283 9.16 -8.18 10.26
C LYS A 283 9.12 -8.13 11.80
N ASN A 284 10.27 -8.16 12.49
CA ASN A 284 10.30 -8.04 13.94
C ASN A 284 9.96 -6.60 14.38
N SER A 285 8.79 -6.39 14.97
CA SER A 285 8.23 -5.06 15.22
C SER A 285 8.19 -4.69 16.70
N LYS A 286 8.63 -3.47 17.04
CA LYS A 286 8.43 -2.87 18.37
C LYS A 286 7.14 -2.03 18.38
N ILE A 287 6.25 -2.27 19.35
CA ILE A 287 5.00 -1.51 19.49
C ILE A 287 5.04 -0.67 20.77
N LEU A 288 4.65 0.61 20.68
CA LEU A 288 4.64 1.57 21.78
C LEU A 288 3.20 1.90 22.22
N PHE A 289 2.94 1.92 23.53
CA PHE A 289 1.58 2.02 24.10
C PHE A 289 1.34 3.18 25.08
N ASN A 290 2.36 3.96 25.44
CA ASN A 290 2.31 5.05 26.46
C ASN A 290 1.84 4.60 27.85
N ASN A 291 2.29 3.44 28.34
CA ASN A 291 1.96 3.02 29.69
C ASN A 291 2.88 3.68 30.73
N VAL A 292 2.35 3.87 31.94
CA VAL A 292 3.09 4.49 33.07
C VAL A 292 4.36 3.72 33.46
N ASN A 293 4.44 2.43 33.10
CA ASN A 293 5.58 1.56 33.35
C ASN A 293 6.53 1.41 32.15
N ASP A 294 6.20 2.00 31.00
CA ASP A 294 7.07 1.96 29.82
C ASP A 294 8.32 2.82 30.07
N SER A 295 9.46 2.42 29.49
CA SER A 295 10.69 3.19 29.55
C SER A 295 10.51 4.58 28.95
N ILE A 296 11.15 5.59 29.54
CA ILE A 296 11.19 6.95 29.00
C ILE A 296 12.45 7.16 28.17
N ASP A 297 12.30 7.93 27.10
CA ASP A 297 13.38 8.44 26.28
C ASP A 297 13.79 9.83 26.78
N ASP A 298 14.82 9.88 27.62
CA ASP A 298 15.32 11.13 28.22
C ASP A 298 15.90 12.11 27.19
N ALA A 299 16.17 11.66 25.96
CA ALA A 299 16.67 12.51 24.88
C ALA A 299 15.55 13.28 24.18
N ASN A 300 14.29 12.86 24.33
CA ASN A 300 13.16 13.55 23.72
C ASN A 300 12.86 14.86 24.48
N PRO A 301 12.91 16.03 23.80
CA PRO A 301 12.62 17.31 24.42
C PRO A 301 11.14 17.51 24.81
N ASP A 302 10.23 16.71 24.25
CA ASP A 302 8.81 16.76 24.58
C ASP A 302 8.46 15.77 25.69
N GLU A 303 8.28 16.30 26.91
CA GLU A 303 7.91 15.52 28.10
C GLU A 303 6.68 14.63 27.91
N LEU A 304 5.73 15.03 27.07
CA LEU A 304 4.47 14.30 26.88
C LEU A 304 4.63 13.05 26.02
N THR A 305 5.69 12.97 25.22
CA THR A 305 5.88 11.88 24.25
C THR A 305 7.05 10.97 24.61
N LYS A 306 7.78 11.21 25.70
CA LYS A 306 8.97 10.43 26.11
C LYS A 306 8.78 8.91 26.16
N ARG A 307 7.58 8.40 26.45
CA ARG A 307 7.30 6.95 26.51
C ARG A 307 6.98 6.33 25.15
N ILE A 308 6.77 7.17 24.14
CA ILE A 308 6.40 6.78 22.79
C ILE A 308 7.40 7.27 21.74
N THR A 309 8.62 7.58 22.18
CA THR A 309 9.74 7.96 21.31
C THR A 309 10.97 7.11 21.57
N ASP A 310 11.87 7.12 20.61
CA ASP A 310 13.22 6.59 20.67
C ASP A 310 14.09 7.46 19.76
N TYR A 311 14.41 8.66 20.23
CA TYR A 311 15.00 9.74 19.44
C TYR A 311 16.35 9.37 18.84
N PHE A 312 17.12 8.52 19.52
CA PHE A 312 18.38 7.98 19.00
C PHE A 312 18.22 6.77 18.08
N GLY A 313 17.01 6.22 17.95
CA GLY A 313 16.73 5.07 17.09
C GLY A 313 17.32 3.75 17.58
N ASN A 314 17.48 3.58 18.89
CA ASN A 314 18.11 2.40 19.49
C ASN A 314 17.33 1.11 19.22
N TRP A 315 16.01 1.21 19.03
CA TRP A 315 15.14 0.10 18.62
C TRP A 315 15.68 -0.65 17.39
N ALA A 316 16.35 0.03 16.47
CA ALA A 316 16.85 -0.55 15.22
C ALA A 316 17.97 -1.59 15.45
N ASN A 317 18.50 -1.71 16.67
CA ASN A 317 19.46 -2.75 17.04
C ASN A 317 18.81 -4.13 17.22
N GLU A 318 17.53 -4.17 17.58
CA GLU A 318 16.80 -5.40 17.94
C GLU A 318 15.61 -5.67 17.01
N TYR A 319 15.04 -4.61 16.42
CA TYR A 319 13.82 -4.66 15.64
C TYR A 319 14.04 -4.12 14.22
N ASP A 320 13.19 -4.57 13.30
CA ASP A 320 13.16 -4.16 11.91
C ASP A 320 12.19 -2.99 11.68
N SER A 321 11.18 -2.85 12.55
CA SER A 321 10.24 -1.74 12.54
C SER A 321 9.79 -1.32 13.94
N ILE A 322 9.26 -0.10 14.03
CA ILE A 322 8.67 0.46 15.25
C ILE A 322 7.36 1.19 14.91
N PHE A 323 6.33 0.96 15.71
CA PHE A 323 5.00 1.52 15.49
C PHE A 323 4.44 2.14 16.77
N VAL A 324 3.82 3.30 16.62
CA VAL A 324 2.96 3.91 17.62
C VAL A 324 1.59 4.15 17.01
N GLY A 325 0.55 3.74 17.75
CA GLY A 325 -0.84 4.02 17.38
C GLY A 325 -1.22 5.47 17.69
N ARG A 326 -2.38 5.64 18.31
CA ARG A 326 -2.86 6.94 18.81
C ARG A 326 -3.12 6.87 20.32
N PRO A 327 -2.08 6.63 21.13
CA PRO A 327 -2.25 6.56 22.57
C PRO A 327 -2.72 7.91 23.13
N THR A 328 -3.41 7.86 24.26
CA THR A 328 -3.64 9.02 25.11
C THR A 328 -2.35 9.36 25.85
N LEU A 329 -1.92 10.62 25.73
CA LEU A 329 -0.75 11.18 26.41
C LEU A 329 -1.07 11.50 27.87
N ASP A 330 -0.04 11.79 28.66
CA ASP A 330 -0.16 12.02 30.11
C ASP A 330 -1.05 13.23 30.46
N ASN A 331 -1.25 14.15 29.53
CA ASN A 331 -2.16 15.31 29.67
C ASN A 331 -3.62 15.02 29.23
N GLY A 332 -3.95 13.77 28.85
CA GLY A 332 -5.27 13.38 28.37
C GLY A 332 -5.52 13.64 26.88
N ASN A 333 -4.61 14.31 26.17
CA ASN A 333 -4.73 14.51 24.72
C ASN A 333 -4.31 13.25 23.97
N VAL A 334 -4.84 13.07 22.75
CA VAL A 334 -4.43 11.98 21.87
C VAL A 334 -3.17 12.38 21.10
N PHE A 335 -2.22 11.45 20.96
CA PHE A 335 -1.04 11.67 20.11
C PHE A 335 -1.46 12.05 18.68
N ALA A 336 -1.15 13.30 18.31
CA ALA A 336 -1.71 13.94 17.12
C ALA A 336 -1.09 13.46 15.80
N ASP A 337 0.17 13.03 15.85
CA ASP A 337 0.91 12.55 14.68
C ASP A 337 0.69 11.05 14.43
N GLY A 338 0.06 10.36 15.37
CA GLY A 338 -0.27 8.94 15.25
C GLY A 338 -1.45 8.66 14.31
N PRO A 339 -1.54 7.45 13.74
CA PRO A 339 -0.56 6.36 13.87
C PRO A 339 0.69 6.64 13.03
N LEU A 340 1.86 6.25 13.54
CA LEU A 340 3.14 6.44 12.88
C LEU A 340 3.94 5.13 12.90
N LEU A 341 4.43 4.72 11.74
CA LEU A 341 5.32 3.59 11.54
C LEU A 341 6.70 4.10 11.10
N SER A 342 7.75 3.47 11.61
CA SER A 342 9.08 3.60 11.02
C SER A 342 9.73 2.25 10.77
N VAL A 343 10.50 2.16 9.69
CA VAL A 343 11.26 0.96 9.30
C VAL A 343 12.72 1.32 9.03
N LYS A 344 13.61 0.36 9.30
CA LYS A 344 15.05 0.58 9.33
C LYS A 344 15.66 0.61 7.93
N GLN A 345 15.19 -0.25 7.03
CA GLN A 345 15.82 -0.51 5.74
C GLN A 345 14.90 -0.15 4.56
N TYR A 346 15.50 0.35 3.48
CA TYR A 346 14.79 0.67 2.25
C TYR A 346 14.08 -0.55 1.65
N ALA A 347 14.70 -1.72 1.76
CA ALA A 347 14.18 -2.97 1.21
C ALA A 347 12.87 -3.46 1.89
N GLN A 348 12.49 -2.88 3.03
CA GLN A 348 11.26 -3.23 3.75
C GLN A 348 9.99 -2.63 3.14
N PHE A 349 10.07 -1.84 2.08
CA PHE A 349 8.88 -1.29 1.47
C PHE A 349 8.98 -1.16 -0.05
N LEU A 350 7.82 -1.06 -0.68
CA LEU A 350 7.67 -0.83 -2.11
C LEU A 350 6.54 0.18 -2.36
N PRO A 351 6.76 1.31 -3.04
CA PRO A 351 5.68 2.16 -3.51
C PRO A 351 4.82 1.39 -4.54
N LEU A 352 3.53 1.26 -4.27
CA LEU A 352 2.56 0.58 -5.14
C LEU A 352 1.94 1.53 -6.15
N SER A 353 1.52 2.70 -5.68
CA SER A 353 0.80 3.68 -6.48
C SER A 353 0.90 5.06 -5.86
N TYR A 354 0.70 6.09 -6.69
CA TYR A 354 0.51 7.45 -6.21
C TYR A 354 -0.79 8.03 -6.72
N HIS A 355 -1.36 8.96 -5.94
CA HIS A 355 -2.66 9.53 -6.19
C HIS A 355 -2.66 11.02 -5.87
N TYR A 356 -3.25 11.83 -6.76
CA TYR A 356 -3.53 13.22 -6.42
C TYR A 356 -4.74 13.28 -5.48
N LEU A 357 -4.74 14.23 -4.55
CA LEU A 357 -5.90 14.46 -3.69
C LEU A 357 -6.94 15.29 -4.44
N ASN A 358 -8.22 14.92 -4.31
CA ASN A 358 -9.32 15.72 -4.82
C ASN A 358 -9.47 16.97 -3.95
N LYS A 359 -9.00 18.11 -4.47
CA LYS A 359 -9.04 19.40 -3.74
C LYS A 359 -10.45 19.78 -3.28
N ALA A 360 -11.49 19.41 -4.01
CA ALA A 360 -12.88 19.72 -3.63
C ALA A 360 -13.31 19.03 -2.33
N THR A 361 -12.61 17.96 -1.95
CA THR A 361 -12.86 17.22 -0.70
C THR A 361 -12.04 17.74 0.48
N LEU A 362 -11.03 18.58 0.21
CA LEU A 362 -10.17 19.16 1.23
C LEU A 362 -10.81 20.41 1.82
N GLY A 363 -11.14 20.38 3.11
CA GLY A 363 -11.57 21.55 3.86
C GLY A 363 -10.50 22.64 3.94
N GLU A 364 -10.83 23.81 4.50
CA GLU A 364 -9.83 24.84 4.76
C GLU A 364 -8.84 24.41 5.85
N ILE A 365 -9.34 23.70 6.86
CA ILE A 365 -8.55 23.11 7.94
C ILE A 365 -8.65 21.59 7.82
N TRP A 366 -7.55 20.89 8.09
CA TRP A 366 -7.55 19.45 8.16
C TRP A 366 -8.36 18.97 9.38
N ASP A 367 -9.26 18.01 9.14
CA ASP A 367 -10.06 17.34 10.16
C ASP A 367 -9.92 15.83 10.00
N ARG A 368 -9.27 15.19 10.96
CA ARG A 368 -9.08 13.73 10.97
C ARG A 368 -10.40 12.94 11.04
N HIS A 369 -11.49 13.53 11.51
CA HIS A 369 -12.79 12.87 11.60
C HIS A 369 -13.57 12.92 10.29
N ASN A 370 -13.12 13.73 9.33
CA ASN A 370 -13.69 13.74 7.99
C ASN A 370 -13.36 12.42 7.26
N ASN A 371 -14.41 11.72 6.82
CA ASN A 371 -14.31 10.47 6.06
C ASN A 371 -14.47 10.69 4.55
N ASP A 372 -14.69 11.94 4.12
CA ASP A 372 -14.97 12.29 2.72
C ASP A 372 -13.72 12.78 1.98
N TYR A 373 -12.52 12.51 2.50
CA TYR A 373 -11.28 12.77 1.77
C TYR A 373 -11.07 11.74 0.67
N PHE A 374 -11.11 12.18 -0.58
CA PHE A 374 -10.92 11.30 -1.73
C PHE A 374 -9.73 11.74 -2.58
N ILE A 375 -9.19 10.77 -3.30
CA ILE A 375 -8.26 10.99 -4.40
C ILE A 375 -8.99 11.50 -5.66
N GLU A 376 -8.25 12.13 -6.58
CA GLU A 376 -8.71 12.67 -7.88
C GLU A 376 -9.09 11.58 -8.88
#